data_AF-A0A0V1KJ16-F1
#
_entry.id   AF-A0A0V1KJ16-F1
#
_cell.length_a   1.000
_cell.length_b   1.000
_cell.length_c   1.000
_cell.angle_alpha   90.00
_cell.angle_beta   90.00
_cell.angle_gamma   90.00
#
_symmetry.space_group_name_H-M   'P 1'
#
loop_
_entity.id
_entity.type
_entity.pdbx_description
1 polymer ?
#
loop_
_entity_poly.entity_id
_entity_poly.type
_entity_poly.pdbx_seq_one_letter_code
_entity_poly.pdbx_strand_id
1 'polypeptide(L)'
;MDPTPAADSAAWIIHTVPGFPKALQAFAFPAEEITKGHLFVCFTIKEEQLDIIAHALRIARPLVYHHDIPATEVNSRPNLKNLLNGDSNVLPPLTISKGIKT
;
A
#
# COMPACT_ATOMS: atom_id res chain seq x y z
N MET A 1 10.89 -21.65 -1.95
CA MET A 1 10.38 -21.08 -3.20
C MET A 1 9.17 -21.90 -3.57
N ASP A 2 7.97 -21.35 -3.42
CA ASP A 2 6.72 -22.00 -3.85
C ASP A 2 6.74 -22.12 -5.39
N PRO A 3 6.54 -23.31 -5.97
CA PRO A 3 6.64 -23.54 -7.41
C PRO A 3 5.39 -23.14 -8.20
N THR A 4 4.34 -22.64 -7.55
CA THR A 4 3.18 -22.10 -8.27
C THR A 4 3.55 -20.79 -8.97
N PRO A 5 3.18 -20.58 -10.25
CA PRO A 5 3.26 -19.26 -10.85
C PRO A 5 2.48 -18.32 -9.94
N ALA A 6 3.14 -17.31 -9.36
CA ALA A 6 2.47 -16.33 -8.53
C ALA A 6 1.33 -15.75 -9.38
N ALA A 7 0.09 -15.97 -8.93
CA ALA A 7 -1.05 -15.31 -9.54
C ALA A 7 -0.78 -13.80 -9.47
N ASP A 8 -1.06 -13.06 -10.56
CA ASP A 8 -0.98 -11.59 -10.62
C ASP A 8 -1.99 -10.99 -9.64
N SER A 9 -1.62 -11.01 -8.36
CA SER A 9 -2.47 -10.64 -7.25
C SER A 9 -1.65 -10.16 -6.07
N ALA A 10 -2.15 -9.12 -5.41
CA ALA A 10 -1.62 -8.52 -4.20
C ALA A 10 -2.77 -8.31 -3.19
N ALA A 11 -2.42 -8.18 -1.92
CA ALA A 11 -3.37 -7.81 -0.87
C ALA A 11 -3.22 -6.31 -0.55
N TRP A 12 -4.33 -5.58 -0.57
CA TRP A 12 -4.41 -4.22 -0.04
C TRP A 12 -5.20 -4.23 1.26
N ILE A 13 -4.50 -3.95 2.35
CA ILE A 13 -5.09 -3.82 3.69
C ILE A 13 -5.20 -2.35 4.07
N ILE A 14 -6.40 -1.93 4.48
CA ILE A 14 -6.68 -0.63 5.09
C ILE A 14 -7.09 -0.89 6.54
N HIS A 15 -6.48 -0.18 7.49
CA HIS A 15 -6.78 -0.35 8.91
C HIS A 15 -6.70 0.96 9.68
N THR A 16 -7.24 0.96 10.90
CA THR A 16 -7.14 2.09 11.85
C THR A 16 -6.24 1.82 13.04
N VAL A 17 -5.63 0.62 13.13
CA VAL A 17 -4.74 0.26 14.26
C VAL A 17 -3.42 1.02 14.19
N PRO A 18 -3.04 1.78 15.23
CA PRO A 18 -1.77 2.50 15.27
C PRO A 18 -0.56 1.55 15.24
N GLY A 19 0.47 1.90 14.46
CA GLY A 19 1.72 1.13 14.40
C GLY A 19 1.61 -0.25 13.74
N PHE A 20 0.48 -0.56 13.12
CA PHE A 20 0.29 -1.76 12.30
C PHE A 20 0.72 -1.50 10.84
N PRO A 21 1.34 -2.49 10.17
CA PRO A 21 2.15 -3.55 10.77
C PRO A 21 3.48 -2.99 11.33
N LYS A 22 4.16 -3.74 12.20
CA LYS A 22 5.56 -3.43 12.53
C LYS A 22 6.45 -4.01 11.44
N ALA A 23 7.14 -3.14 10.71
CA ALA A 23 8.11 -3.56 9.70
C ALA A 23 9.20 -4.47 10.30
N LEU A 24 9.51 -5.56 9.59
CA LEU A 24 10.61 -6.49 9.92
C LEU A 24 10.50 -7.15 11.30
N GLN A 25 9.32 -7.12 11.94
CA GLN A 25 9.12 -7.68 13.28
C GLN A 25 7.81 -8.47 13.32
N ALA A 26 7.76 -9.50 14.17
CA ALA A 26 6.52 -10.17 14.48
C ALA A 26 5.54 -9.15 15.09
N PHE A 27 4.34 -9.06 14.51
CA PHE A 27 3.30 -8.17 15.01
C PHE A 27 2.40 -8.92 16.00
N ALA A 28 2.24 -8.36 17.18
CA ALA A 28 1.21 -8.73 18.13
C ALA A 28 0.26 -7.55 18.29
N PHE A 29 -1.04 -7.82 18.32
CA PHE A 29 -2.05 -6.79 18.51
C PHE A 29 -1.87 -6.15 19.91
N PRO A 30 -1.71 -4.82 20.02
CA PRO A 30 -1.45 -4.20 21.31
C PRO A 30 -2.63 -4.39 22.27
N ALA A 31 -2.34 -4.73 23.52
CA ALA A 31 -3.39 -4.96 24.53
C ALA A 31 -4.23 -3.69 24.77
N GLU A 32 -3.62 -2.53 24.64
CA GLU A 32 -4.24 -1.21 24.79
C GLU A 32 -5.25 -0.88 23.68
N GLU A 33 -5.14 -1.55 22.53
CA GLU A 33 -6.05 -1.35 21.39
C GLU A 33 -7.24 -2.34 21.43
N ILE A 34 -7.23 -3.37 22.29
CA ILE A 34 -8.29 -4.40 22.36
C ILE A 34 -9.64 -3.80 22.78
N THR A 35 -9.63 -2.79 23.64
CA THR A 35 -10.83 -2.11 24.13
C THR A 35 -11.33 -1.02 23.18
N LYS A 36 -10.61 -0.77 22.08
CA LYS A 36 -10.92 0.27 21.09
C LYS A 36 -11.51 -0.37 19.83
N GLY A 37 -12.46 0.33 19.22
CA GLY A 37 -13.03 -0.08 17.94
C GLY A 37 -12.04 0.18 16.80
N HIS A 38 -11.66 -0.87 16.07
CA HIS A 38 -10.82 -0.76 14.87
C HIS A 38 -11.50 -1.34 13.64
N LEU A 39 -11.18 -0.77 12.48
CA LEU A 39 -11.60 -1.27 11.18
C LEU A 39 -10.42 -1.94 10.50
N PHE A 40 -10.67 -3.08 9.87
CA PHE A 40 -9.78 -3.73 8.92
C PHE A 40 -10.57 -4.04 7.66
N VAL A 41 -10.01 -3.68 6.51
CA VAL A 41 -10.56 -4.03 5.20
C VAL A 41 -9.41 -4.60 4.37
N CYS A 42 -9.63 -5.78 3.79
CA CYS A 42 -8.65 -6.45 2.93
C CYS A 42 -9.28 -6.67 1.55
N PHE A 43 -8.60 -6.21 0.52
CA PHE A 43 -8.94 -6.48 -0.87
C PHE A 43 -7.84 -7.31 -1.50
N THR A 44 -8.20 -8.37 -2.23
CA THR A 44 -7.32 -8.91 -3.26
C THR A 44 -7.40 -7.95 -4.45
N ILE A 45 -6.27 -7.56 -5.01
CA ILE A 45 -6.18 -6.71 -6.20
C ILE A 45 -5.20 -7.34 -7.17
N LYS A 46 -5.25 -6.97 -8.44
CA LYS A 46 -4.18 -7.33 -9.39
C LYS A 46 -2.96 -6.44 -9.19
N GLU A 47 -1.75 -6.96 -9.41
CA GLU A 47 -0.54 -6.16 -9.25
C GLU A 47 -0.49 -5.04 -10.29
N GLU A 48 -1.06 -5.21 -11.49
CA GLU A 48 -1.16 -4.14 -12.50
C GLU A 48 -1.80 -2.85 -11.96
N GLN A 49 -2.61 -2.92 -10.90
CA GLN A 49 -3.30 -1.76 -10.31
C GLN A 49 -2.44 -0.97 -9.33
N LEU A 50 -1.28 -1.48 -8.92
CA LEU A 50 -0.41 -0.83 -7.93
C LEU A 50 0.00 0.59 -8.32
N ASP A 51 0.22 0.86 -9.62
CA ASP A 51 0.63 2.20 -10.06
C ASP A 51 -0.51 3.22 -9.96
N ILE A 52 -1.76 2.79 -10.24
CA ILE A 52 -2.96 3.62 -10.07
C ILE A 52 -3.17 3.94 -8.59
N ILE A 53 -2.96 2.95 -7.72
CA ILE A 53 -3.05 3.10 -6.28
C ILE A 53 -1.98 4.06 -5.78
N ALA A 54 -0.73 3.89 -6.22
CA ALA A 54 0.35 4.77 -5.85
C ALA A 54 0.09 6.22 -6.26
N HIS A 55 -0.52 6.45 -7.42
CA HIS A 55 -0.93 7.79 -7.84
C HIS A 55 -1.92 8.43 -6.87
N ALA A 56 -2.95 7.68 -6.45
CA ALA A 56 -3.90 8.16 -5.44
C ALA A 56 -3.22 8.41 -4.08
N LEU A 57 -2.29 7.54 -3.67
CA LEU A 57 -1.53 7.72 -2.44
C LEU A 57 -0.62 8.96 -2.50
N ARG A 58 0.01 9.28 -3.64
CA ARG A 58 0.79 10.52 -3.77
C ARG A 58 -0.03 11.78 -3.48
N ILE A 59 -1.31 11.77 -3.84
CA ILE A 59 -2.25 12.86 -3.52
C ILE A 59 -2.56 12.88 -2.01
N ALA A 60 -2.78 11.71 -1.40
CA ALA A 60 -3.04 11.58 0.03
C ALA A 60 -1.81 11.87 0.93
N ARG A 61 -0.61 11.89 0.35
CA ARG A 61 0.68 12.14 1.02
C ARG A 61 0.89 11.30 2.29
N PRO A 62 0.78 9.96 2.23
CA PRO A 62 1.03 9.12 3.38
C PRO A 62 2.52 9.14 3.75
N LEU A 63 2.81 8.80 5.00
CA LEU A 63 4.16 8.44 5.42
C LEU A 63 4.44 6.99 5.04
N VAL A 64 5.37 6.77 4.10
CA VAL A 64 5.89 5.43 3.79
C VAL A 64 7.09 5.16 4.69
N TYR A 65 6.88 4.37 5.75
CA TYR A 65 7.94 4.08 6.74
C TYR A 65 8.77 2.84 6.39
N HIS A 66 8.27 1.95 5.54
CA HIS A 66 8.96 0.75 5.09
C HIS A 66 8.40 0.28 3.76
N HIS A 67 9.28 -0.27 2.91
CA HIS A 67 8.89 -1.02 1.72
C HIS A 67 9.96 -2.07 1.44
N ASP A 68 9.53 -3.23 0.95
CA ASP A 68 10.40 -4.29 0.43
C ASP A 68 9.88 -4.67 -0.96
N ILE A 69 10.16 -3.79 -1.94
CA ILE A 69 9.67 -3.92 -3.32
C ILE A 69 10.88 -4.01 -4.24
N PRO A 70 10.99 -5.05 -5.09
CA PRO A 70 12.10 -5.21 -6.01
C PRO A 70 12.26 -4.00 -6.93
N ALA A 71 13.50 -3.62 -7.23
CA ALA A 71 13.80 -2.47 -8.10
C ALA A 71 13.17 -2.61 -9.50
N THR A 72 12.95 -3.84 -9.99
CA THR A 72 12.27 -4.10 -11.26
C THR A 72 10.83 -3.62 -11.25
N GLU A 73 10.08 -3.88 -10.18
CA GLU A 73 8.69 -3.42 -10.00
C GLU A 73 8.62 -1.91 -9.75
N VAL A 74 9.57 -1.36 -8.98
CA VAL A 74 9.63 0.09 -8.76
C VAL A 74 9.91 0.83 -10.06
N ASN A 75 10.85 0.34 -10.88
CA ASN A 75 11.22 1.02 -12.12
C ASN A 75 10.19 0.86 -13.24
N SER A 76 9.35 -0.17 -13.22
CA SER A 76 8.25 -0.33 -14.18
C SER A 76 7.03 0.54 -13.86
N ARG A 77 6.96 1.15 -12.66
CA ARG A 77 5.78 1.84 -12.13
C ARG A 77 6.12 3.27 -11.66
N PRO A 78 5.96 4.30 -12.52
CA PRO A 78 6.42 5.66 -12.24
C PRO A 78 5.77 6.29 -11.00
N ASN A 79 4.48 6.07 -10.75
CA ASN A 79 3.81 6.64 -9.59
C ASN A 79 4.25 5.94 -8.31
N LEU A 80 4.45 4.62 -8.36
CA LEU A 80 5.02 3.87 -7.24
C LEU A 80 6.42 4.39 -6.90
N LYS A 81 7.30 4.53 -7.89
CA LYS A 81 8.64 5.09 -7.69
C LYS A 81 8.62 6.46 -7.04
N ASN A 82 7.77 7.36 -7.53
CA ASN A 82 7.68 8.71 -6.97
C ASN A 82 7.12 8.71 -5.54
N LEU A 83 6.15 7.84 -5.25
CA LEU A 83 5.62 7.65 -3.88
C LEU A 83 6.73 7.21 -2.92
N LEU A 84 7.52 6.20 -3.30
CA LEU A 84 8.60 5.66 -2.47
C LEU A 84 9.75 6.65 -2.27
N ASN A 85 10.00 7.52 -3.25
CA ASN A 85 10.97 8.61 -3.14
C ASN A 85 10.46 9.80 -2.30
N GLY A 86 9.22 9.78 -1.82
CA GLY A 86 8.61 10.89 -1.09
C GLY A 86 8.22 12.07 -1.96
N ASP A 87 8.17 11.92 -3.29
CA ASP A 87 7.78 12.98 -4.20
C ASP A 87 6.24 13.19 -4.17
N SER A 88 5.88 14.27 -3.49
CA SER A 88 4.50 14.72 -3.31
C SER A 88 4.11 15.90 -4.20
N ASN A 89 4.94 16.22 -5.21
CA ASN A 89 4.63 17.21 -6.23
C ASN A 89 3.60 16.62 -7.21
N VAL A 90 2.34 16.70 -6.81
CA VAL A 90 1.20 16.41 -7.68
C VAL A 90 0.63 17.73 -8.14
N LEU A 91 0.65 17.97 -9.46
CA LEU A 91 -0.01 19.12 -10.05
C LEU A 91 -1.53 18.92 -10.03
N PRO A 92 -2.33 20.00 -9.98
CA PRO A 92 -3.78 19.89 -10.05
C PRO A 92 -4.25 19.07 -11.26
N PRO A 93 -5.32 18.26 -11.12
CA PRO A 93 -6.24 18.21 -9.97
C PRO A 93 -5.70 17.40 -8.77
N LEU A 94 -5.92 17.91 -7.55
CA LEU A 94 -5.52 17.26 -6.29
C LEU A 94 -6.58 16.26 -5.76
N THR A 95 -7.43 15.76 -6.65
CA THR A 95 -8.48 14.80 -6.32
C THR A 95 -8.55 13.78 -7.46
N ILE A 96 -8.70 12.51 -7.10
CA ILE A 96 -8.85 11.42 -8.06
C ILE A 96 -9.89 10.42 -7.59
N SER A 97 -10.66 9.87 -8.54
CA SER A 97 -11.49 8.70 -8.35
C SER A 97 -11.23 7.71 -9.49
N LYS A 98 -10.86 6.47 -9.15
CA LYS A 98 -10.56 5.40 -10.10
C LYS A 98 -11.15 4.09 -9.59
N GLY A 99 -11.75 3.32 -10.49
CA GLY A 99 -12.18 1.96 -10.18
C GLY A 99 -10.99 1.01 -10.12
N ILE A 100 -10.96 0.15 -9.11
CA ILE A 100 -10.03 -0.98 -8.99
C ILE A 100 -10.80 -2.30 -9.15
N LYS A 101 -10.08 -3.39 -9.43
CA LYS A 101 -10.65 -4.72 -9.70
C LYS A 101 -10.08 -5.68 -8.66
N THR A 102 -10.97 -6.43 -8.02
CA THR A 102 -10.62 -7.47 -7.06
C THR A 102 -10.65 -8.85 -7.67
#